data_AF-A0A2V8TUF0-F1
#
_entry.id   AF-A0A2V8TUF0-F1
#
_cell.length_a   1.000
_cell.length_b   1.000
_cell.length_c   1.000
_cell.angle_alpha   90.00
_cell.angle_beta   90.00
_cell.angle_gamma   90.00
#
_symmetry.space_group_name_H-M   'P 1'
#
loop_
_entity.id
_entity.type
_entity.pdbx_description
1 polymer ?
#
loop_
_entity_poly.entity_id
_entity_poly.type
_entity_poly.pdbx_seq_one_letter_code
_entity_poly.pdbx_strand_id
1 'polypeptide(L)'
;MAQIVADRRSSAVKDFLKTILLLELWVGLWVTLKNQFRPHITVEYPKESVELSPRFRGVPRLRFHPQSGEELCIACHLCETVCPDDCIHIVSEKKPDGKG
;
A
#
# COMPACT_ATOMS: atom_id res chain seq x y z
N MET A 1 -20.73 50.90 -5.21
CA MET A 1 -20.61 50.04 -6.42
C MET A 1 -19.52 50.48 -7.41
N ALA A 2 -19.16 51.77 -7.50
CA ALA A 2 -18.11 52.25 -8.40
C ALA A 2 -16.67 51.78 -8.07
N GLN A 3 -16.38 51.41 -6.82
CA GLN A 3 -15.03 50.96 -6.40
C GLN A 3 -14.69 49.51 -6.82
N ILE A 4 -15.68 48.68 -7.17
CA ILE A 4 -15.46 47.28 -7.58
C ILE A 4 -14.91 47.20 -9.03
N VAL A 5 -15.21 48.20 -9.88
CA VAL A 5 -14.79 48.21 -11.29
C VAL A 5 -13.34 48.72 -11.47
N ALA A 6 -12.87 49.61 -10.58
CA ALA A 6 -11.50 50.14 -10.64
C ALA A 6 -10.43 49.09 -10.24
N ASP A 7 -10.78 48.17 -9.35
CA ASP A 7 -9.87 47.11 -8.87
C ASP A 7 -9.66 46.00 -9.92
N ARG A 8 -10.67 45.74 -10.76
CA ARG A 8 -10.63 44.71 -11.82
C ARG A 8 -9.69 45.04 -12.99
N ARG A 9 -9.42 46.33 -13.22
CA ARG A 9 -8.47 46.82 -14.26
C ARG A 9 -7.01 46.65 -13.84
N SER A 10 -6.74 46.68 -12.52
CA SER A 10 -5.42 46.42 -11.92
C SER A 10 -5.09 44.92 -11.92
N SER A 11 -6.08 44.06 -11.73
CA SER A 11 -5.91 42.60 -11.72
C SER A 11 -5.63 42.04 -13.13
N ALA A 12 -6.31 42.51 -14.17
CA ALA A 12 -6.07 42.02 -15.54
C ALA A 12 -4.65 42.28 -16.06
N VAL A 13 -4.05 43.44 -15.73
CA VAL A 13 -2.67 43.78 -16.11
C VAL A 13 -1.65 43.00 -15.28
N LYS A 14 -1.92 42.79 -13.98
CA LYS A 14 -1.06 41.97 -13.09
C LYS A 14 -1.09 40.50 -13.47
N ASP A 15 -2.26 39.96 -13.83
CA ASP A 15 -2.40 38.57 -14.21
C ASP A 15 -1.79 38.31 -15.60
N PHE A 16 -1.96 39.24 -16.55
CA PHE A 16 -1.26 39.21 -17.84
C PHE A 16 0.27 39.32 -17.69
N LEU A 17 0.77 40.19 -16.80
CA LEU A 17 2.20 40.28 -16.48
C LEU A 17 2.72 39.02 -15.79
N LYS A 18 1.97 38.40 -14.87
CA LYS A 18 2.35 37.12 -14.24
C LYS A 18 2.43 35.98 -15.25
N THR A 19 1.52 35.94 -16.23
CA THR A 19 1.54 34.96 -17.32
C THR A 19 2.69 35.20 -18.29
N ILE A 20 3.02 36.46 -18.62
CA ILE A 20 4.17 36.80 -19.49
C ILE A 20 5.52 36.59 -18.78
N LEU A 21 5.62 36.93 -17.48
CA LEU A 21 6.83 36.72 -16.66
C LEU A 21 6.95 35.29 -16.11
N LEU A 22 6.08 34.36 -16.51
CA LEU A 22 6.12 32.95 -16.10
C LEU A 22 6.26 32.74 -14.58
N LEU A 23 5.71 33.64 -13.77
CA LEU A 23 5.88 33.61 -12.31
C LEU A 23 5.26 32.35 -11.68
N GLU A 24 4.18 31.83 -12.26
CA GLU A 24 3.56 30.56 -11.87
C GLU A 24 4.50 29.35 -12.05
N LEU A 25 5.32 29.35 -13.10
CA LEU A 25 6.31 28.30 -13.34
C LEU A 25 7.40 28.34 -12.27
N TRP A 26 7.84 29.53 -11.88
CA TRP A 26 8.81 29.72 -10.81
C TRP A 26 8.30 29.24 -9.44
N VAL A 27 7.03 29.48 -9.15
CA VAL A 27 6.38 28.98 -7.93
C VAL A 27 6.34 27.45 -7.92
N GLY A 28 5.97 26.82 -9.05
CA GLY A 28 5.98 25.36 -9.18
C GLY A 28 7.39 24.76 -9.07
N LEU A 29 8.39 25.40 -9.68
CA LEU A 29 9.78 24.98 -9.61
C LEU A 29 10.34 25.11 -8.19
N TRP A 30 9.96 26.17 -7.47
CA TRP A 30 10.34 26.36 -6.07
C TRP A 30 9.82 25.26 -5.15
N VAL A 31 8.58 24.81 -5.35
CA VAL A 31 8.01 23.67 -4.59
C VAL A 31 8.76 22.38 -4.89
N THR A 32 9.09 22.15 -6.16
CA THR A 32 9.86 20.97 -6.60
C THR A 32 11.26 20.99 -5.99
N LEU A 33 11.94 22.13 -6.04
CA LEU A 33 13.26 22.31 -5.43
C LEU A 33 13.22 22.08 -3.92
N LYS A 34 12.20 22.59 -3.23
CA LYS A 34 11.99 22.35 -1.80
C LYS A 34 11.79 20.87 -1.48
N ASN A 35 11.12 20.11 -2.36
CA ASN A 35 10.92 18.67 -2.16
C ASN A 35 12.18 17.86 -2.46
N GLN A 36 13.01 18.29 -3.40
CA GLN A 36 14.27 17.63 -3.75
C GLN A 36 15.26 17.57 -2.57
N PHE A 37 15.24 18.57 -1.68
CA PHE A 37 16.10 18.60 -0.50
C PHE A 37 15.47 17.96 0.75
N ARG A 38 14.29 17.35 0.64
CA ARG A 38 13.71 16.60 1.76
C ARG A 38 14.38 15.23 1.92
N PRO A 39 14.47 14.70 3.15
CA PRO A 39 14.97 13.35 3.37
C PRO A 39 14.11 12.32 2.62
N HIS A 40 14.76 11.31 2.06
CA HIS A 40 14.08 10.22 1.38
C HIS A 40 13.38 9.31 2.40
N ILE A 41 12.16 8.88 2.08
CA ILE A 41 11.39 7.91 2.88
C ILE A 41 11.61 6.45 2.43
N THR A 42 12.49 6.24 1.45
CA THR A 42 12.71 4.94 0.83
C THR A 42 13.51 4.03 1.76
N VAL A 43 13.04 2.79 1.92
CA VAL A 43 13.76 1.73 2.64
C VAL A 43 14.59 0.92 1.63
N GLU A 44 15.85 0.61 1.96
CA GLU A 44 16.74 -0.15 1.06
C GLU A 44 16.44 -1.65 1.11
N TYR A 45 15.53 -2.12 0.27
CA TYR A 45 15.32 -3.56 0.08
C TYR A 45 16.48 -4.18 -0.72
N PRO A 46 17.05 -5.34 -0.32
CA PRO A 46 16.61 -6.27 0.72
C PRO A 46 17.31 -6.13 2.09
N LYS A 47 18.14 -5.09 2.30
CA LYS A 47 18.92 -4.91 3.54
C LYS A 47 18.05 -4.52 4.71
N GLU A 48 17.06 -3.67 4.46
CA GLU A 48 16.08 -3.19 5.43
C GLU A 48 14.68 -3.59 4.95
N SER A 49 13.83 -4.02 5.88
CA SER A 49 12.45 -4.43 5.61
C SER A 49 11.48 -3.63 6.46
N VAL A 50 10.30 -3.36 5.91
CA VAL A 50 9.23 -2.65 6.62
C VAL A 50 8.67 -3.55 7.71
N GLU A 51 8.39 -2.99 8.89
CA GLU A 51 7.73 -3.72 9.97
C GLU A 51 6.33 -4.18 9.52
N LEU A 52 6.14 -5.49 9.46
CA LEU A 52 4.86 -6.09 9.10
C LEU A 52 4.00 -6.26 10.34
N SER A 53 2.71 -5.91 10.22
CA SER A 53 1.77 -6.13 11.33
C SER A 53 1.62 -7.63 11.66
N PRO A 54 1.30 -8.00 12.91
CA PRO A 54 1.07 -9.41 13.29
C PRO A 54 -0.07 -10.09 12.53
N ARG A 55 -0.96 -9.31 11.89
CA ARG A 55 -2.10 -9.81 11.10
C ARG A 55 -1.81 -9.87 9.59
N PHE A 56 -0.55 -9.68 9.18
CA PHE A 56 -0.17 -9.79 7.79
C PHE A 56 -0.50 -11.18 7.24
N ARG A 57 -1.23 -11.23 6.13
CA ARG A 57 -1.58 -12.48 5.43
C ARG A 57 -0.48 -12.80 4.43
N GLY A 58 0.46 -13.64 4.86
CA GLY A 58 1.52 -14.19 4.01
C GLY A 58 1.14 -15.53 3.39
N VAL A 59 2.15 -16.36 3.14
CA VAL A 59 1.98 -17.69 2.55
C VAL A 59 1.27 -18.61 3.54
N PRO A 60 0.16 -19.28 3.15
CA PRO A 60 -0.51 -20.28 3.98
C PRO A 60 0.45 -21.42 4.35
N ARG A 61 0.49 -21.80 5.63
CA ARG A 61 1.25 -22.96 6.12
C ARG A 61 0.41 -23.80 7.05
N LEU A 62 0.58 -25.12 6.97
CA LEU A 62 0.01 -26.05 7.94
C LEU A 62 0.69 -25.86 9.29
N ARG A 63 -0.12 -25.87 10.36
CA ARG A 63 0.36 -25.77 11.73
C ARG A 63 0.49 -27.16 12.34
N PHE A 64 1.43 -27.30 13.26
CA PHE A 64 1.65 -28.52 14.04
C PHE A 64 1.31 -28.26 15.51
N HIS A 65 0.92 -29.32 16.22
CA HIS A 65 0.74 -29.30 17.66
C HIS A 65 2.09 -28.97 18.34
N PRO A 66 2.16 -27.97 19.23
CA PRO A 66 3.42 -27.54 19.85
C PRO A 66 4.01 -28.58 20.82
N GLN A 67 3.23 -29.57 21.27
CA GLN A 67 3.63 -30.56 22.27
C GLN A 67 3.93 -31.94 21.66
N SER A 68 3.13 -32.39 20.70
CA SER A 68 3.28 -33.71 20.05
C SER A 68 3.99 -33.64 18.70
N GLY A 69 4.07 -32.48 18.06
CA GLY A 69 4.61 -32.33 16.71
C GLY A 69 3.73 -32.90 15.60
N GLU A 70 2.52 -33.40 15.93
CA GLU A 70 1.56 -33.91 14.94
C GLU A 70 0.92 -32.75 14.16
N GLU A 71 0.53 -33.00 12.90
CA GLU A 71 -0.23 -32.05 12.09
C GLU A 71 -1.60 -31.75 12.70
N LEU A 72 -2.04 -30.48 12.64
CA LEU A 72 -3.38 -30.08 13.11
C LEU A 72 -4.50 -30.37 12.08
N CYS A 73 -4.12 -30.67 10.83
CA CYS A 73 -5.07 -30.96 9.77
C CYS A 73 -5.65 -32.37 9.96
N ILE A 74 -6.97 -32.51 9.94
CA ILE A 74 -7.68 -33.79 10.02
C ILE A 74 -8.41 -34.15 8.72
N ALA A 75 -8.02 -33.51 7.62
CA ALA A 75 -8.66 -33.65 6.31
C ALA A 75 -10.19 -33.46 6.32
N CYS A 76 -10.69 -32.42 6.99
CA CYS A 76 -12.13 -32.15 7.06
C CYS A 76 -12.73 -31.47 5.82
N HIS A 77 -11.92 -31.15 4.80
CA HIS A 77 -12.31 -30.44 3.57
C HIS A 77 -12.93 -29.03 3.73
N LEU A 78 -13.04 -28.49 4.95
CA LEU A 78 -13.62 -27.17 5.17
C LEU A 78 -12.85 -26.04 4.47
N CYS A 79 -11.52 -26.13 4.46
CA CYS A 79 -10.65 -25.13 3.84
C CYS A 79 -10.77 -25.10 2.30
N GLU A 80 -11.04 -26.25 1.69
CA GLU A 80 -11.28 -26.40 0.25
C GLU A 80 -12.65 -25.81 -0.11
N THR A 81 -13.70 -26.15 0.64
CA THR A 81 -15.05 -25.64 0.40
C THR A 81 -15.19 -24.12 0.60
N VAL A 82 -14.46 -23.53 1.54
CA VAL A 82 -14.53 -22.07 1.81
C VAL A 82 -13.60 -21.25 0.91
N CYS A 83 -12.73 -21.90 0.13
CA CYS A 83 -11.77 -21.18 -0.70
C CYS A 83 -12.50 -20.43 -1.83
N PRO A 84 -12.38 -19.09 -1.92
CA PRO A 84 -13.08 -18.33 -2.96
C PRO A 84 -12.45 -18.48 -4.36
N ASP A 85 -11.19 -18.92 -4.42
CA ASP A 85 -10.39 -19.05 -5.66
C ASP A 85 -10.15 -20.51 -6.06
N ASP A 86 -10.74 -21.45 -5.30
CA ASP A 86 -10.60 -22.90 -5.52
C ASP A 86 -9.13 -23.38 -5.68
N CYS A 87 -8.20 -22.75 -4.94
CA CYS A 87 -6.76 -23.00 -5.05
C CYS A 87 -6.24 -24.10 -4.09
N ILE A 88 -7.12 -24.68 -3.28
CA ILE A 88 -6.80 -25.71 -2.29
C ILE A 88 -7.52 -26.99 -2.68
N HIS A 89 -6.78 -28.05 -2.98
CA HIS A 89 -7.34 -29.37 -3.27
C HIS A 89 -6.82 -30.38 -2.24
N ILE A 90 -7.73 -31.10 -1.58
CA ILE A 90 -7.36 -32.03 -0.50
C ILE A 90 -7.70 -33.46 -0.93
N VAL A 91 -6.75 -34.38 -0.76
CA VAL A 91 -6.96 -35.83 -0.92
C VAL A 91 -6.55 -36.50 0.39
N SER A 92 -7.45 -37.31 0.96
CA SER A 92 -7.26 -37.96 2.24
C SER A 92 -7.15 -39.47 2.11
N GLU A 93 -6.17 -40.06 2.79
CA GLU A 93 -6.05 -41.50 3.00
C GLU A 93 -5.87 -41.75 4.50
N LYS A 94 -6.44 -42.85 5.00
CA LYS A 94 -6.42 -43.17 6.42
C LYS A 94 -5.03 -43.69 6.84
N LYS A 95 -4.35 -42.95 7.69
CA LYS A 95 -3.08 -43.33 8.30
C LYS A 95 -3.30 -44.45 9.33
N PRO A 96 -2.41 -45.45 9.41
CA PRO A 96 -2.57 -46.57 10.34
C PRO A 96 -2.47 -46.19 11.82
N ASP A 97 -1.76 -45.11 12.19
CA ASP A 97 -1.42 -44.76 13.59
C ASP A 97 -1.63 -43.27 13.95
N GLY A 98 -2.39 -42.50 13.16
CA GLY A 98 -2.52 -41.04 13.38
C GLY A 98 -3.93 -40.49 13.18
N LYS A 99 -4.13 -39.22 13.53
CA LYS A 99 -5.39 -38.52 13.27
C LYS A 99 -5.43 -38.01 11.82
N GLY A 100 -5.88 -38.86 10.91
CA GLY A 100 -6.09 -38.56 9.48
C GLY A 100 -6.16 -39.84 8.68
#